data_AF-T1AFG9-F1
#
_entry.id   AF-T1AFG9-F1
#
_cell.length_a   1.000
_cell.length_b   1.000
_cell.length_c   1.000
_cell.angle_alpha   90.00
_cell.angle_beta   90.00
_cell.angle_gamma   90.00
#
_symmetry.space_group_name_H-M   'P 1'
#
loop_
_entity.id
_entity.type
_entity.pdbx_description
1 polymer ?
#
loop_
_entity_poly.entity_id
_entity_poly.type
_entity_poly.pdbx_seq_one_letter_code
_entity_poly.pdbx_strand_id
1 'polypeptide(L)' 'MFTKERVVFIYTVSPLHMGAGTALGLIDNPIQREVHTDWPSMAGSGIKGAIRHALAADRRVEEWQPCGD' A
#
# COMPACT_ATOMS: atom_id res chain seq x y z
N MET A 1 20.27 8.54 -10.59
CA MET A 1 20.65 8.52 -9.17
C MET A 1 19.86 9.61 -8.44
N PHE A 2 19.34 9.34 -7.24
CA PHE A 2 18.39 10.24 -6.56
C PHE A 2 19.06 11.46 -5.92
N THR A 3 18.33 12.56 -5.80
CA THR A 3 18.81 13.82 -5.20
C THR A 3 18.45 13.96 -3.72
N LYS A 4 17.44 13.22 -3.24
CA LYS A 4 16.98 13.20 -1.84
C LYS A 4 16.41 11.83 -1.47
N GLU A 5 16.66 11.41 -0.24
CA GLU A 5 16.18 10.14 0.33
C GLU A 5 15.57 10.38 1.73
N ARG A 6 14.56 9.57 2.06
CA ARG A 6 13.82 9.60 3.33
C ARG A 6 13.43 8.19 3.73
N VAL A 7 13.55 7.89 5.02
CA VAL A 7 13.04 6.66 5.63
C VAL A 7 11.64 6.93 6.15
N VAL A 8 10.72 5.99 5.91
CA VAL A 8 9.34 6.05 6.39
C VAL A 8 9.05 4.78 7.17
N PHE A 9 8.50 4.95 8.37
CA PHE A 9 7.98 3.85 9.17
C PHE A 9 6.46 3.78 8.96
N ILE A 10 5.97 2.57 8.70
CA ILE A 10 4.55 2.32 8.45
C ILE A 10 4.01 1.55 9.65
N TYR A 11 3.11 2.17 10.39
CA TYR A 11 2.37 1.52 11.47
C TYR A 11 0.95 1.20 11.00
N THR A 12 0.58 -0.07 11.08
CA THR A 12 -0.75 -0.52 10.66
C THR A 12 -1.73 -0.34 11.81
N VAL A 13 -2.65 0.64 11.67
CA VAL A 13 -3.71 0.89 12.67
C VAL A 13 -4.81 -0.18 12.64
N SER A 14 -4.96 -0.87 11.51
CA SER A 14 -5.87 -2.00 11.30
C SER A 14 -5.11 -3.18 10.69
N PRO A 15 -5.66 -4.41 10.73
CA PRO A 15 -5.09 -5.53 10.00
C PRO A 15 -4.90 -5.17 8.52
N LEU A 16 -3.70 -5.43 7.98
CA LEU A 16 -3.33 -5.13 6.60
C LEU A 16 -3.16 -6.43 5.82
N HIS A 17 -3.86 -6.55 4.70
CA HIS A 17 -3.69 -7.66 3.76
C HIS A 17 -2.93 -7.21 2.51
N MET A 18 -1.61 -7.47 2.50
CA MET A 18 -0.78 -7.29 1.31
C MET A 18 -0.79 -8.59 0.50
N GLY A 19 -1.64 -8.70 -0.51
CA GLY A 19 -1.80 -9.93 -1.28
C GLY A 19 -0.55 -10.33 -2.07
N ALA A 20 -0.18 -11.61 -2.02
CA ALA A 20 0.91 -12.19 -2.82
C ALA A 20 0.42 -12.89 -4.10
N GLY A 21 -0.89 -12.84 -4.38
CA GLY A 21 -1.56 -13.70 -5.36
C GLY A 21 -2.17 -14.94 -4.69
N THR A 22 -2.65 -15.87 -5.50
CA THR A 22 -3.20 -17.15 -5.02
C THR A 22 -2.09 -18.18 -4.96
N ALA A 23 -1.92 -18.81 -3.79
CA ALA A 23 -0.97 -19.89 -3.62
C ALA A 23 -1.68 -21.25 -3.63
N LEU A 24 -0.98 -22.30 -4.11
CA LEU A 24 -1.42 -23.69 -3.99
C LEU A 24 -1.22 -24.25 -2.56
N GLY A 25 -1.06 -23.38 -1.57
CA GLY A 25 -0.79 -23.75 -0.18
C GLY A 25 -2.07 -23.98 0.62
N LEU A 26 -1.92 -24.17 1.93
CA LEU A 26 -3.04 -24.32 2.87
C LEU A 26 -3.90 -23.05 2.98
N ILE A 27 -3.31 -21.89 2.72
CA ILE A 27 -3.97 -20.58 2.79
C ILE A 27 -4.25 -20.12 1.37
N ASP A 28 -5.53 -19.91 1.04
CA ASP A 28 -5.97 -19.52 -0.30
C ASP A 28 -5.35 -18.17 -0.72
N ASN A 29 -5.42 -17.18 0.17
CA ASN A 29 -4.95 -15.82 -0.05
C ASN A 29 -3.86 -15.44 0.95
N PRO A 30 -2.61 -15.83 0.73
CA PRO A 30 -1.51 -15.48 1.61
C PRO A 30 -1.10 -14.02 1.45
N ILE A 31 -0.54 -13.48 2.54
CA ILE A 31 0.16 -12.19 2.51
C ILE A 31 1.52 -12.32 1.83
N GLN A 32 2.04 -11.22 1.34
CA GLN A 32 3.34 -11.12 0.73
C GLN A 32 4.46 -11.35 1.75
N ARG A 33 5.42 -12.20 1.36
CA ARG A 33 6.58 -12.59 2.17
C ARG A 33 7.86 -12.52 1.36
N GLU A 34 8.96 -12.25 2.05
CA GLU A 34 10.29 -12.33 1.46
C GLU A 34 10.69 -13.80 1.27
N VAL A 35 11.24 -14.16 0.10
CA VAL A 35 11.49 -15.56 -0.27
C VAL A 35 12.54 -16.25 0.63
N HIS A 36 13.54 -15.51 1.09
CA HIS A 36 14.68 -16.08 1.83
C HIS A 36 14.44 -16.21 3.34
N THR A 37 13.61 -15.34 3.91
CA THR A 37 13.38 -15.23 5.36
C THR A 37 11.96 -15.59 5.77
N ASP A 38 11.04 -15.64 4.80
CA ASP A 38 9.59 -15.78 4.98
C ASP A 38 8.96 -14.66 5.83
N TRP A 39 9.67 -13.55 6.05
CA TRP A 39 9.16 -12.42 6.81
C TRP A 39 8.06 -11.69 6.03
N PRO A 40 7.01 -11.18 6.72
CA PRO A 40 6.03 -10.31 6.10
C PRO A 40 6.72 -9.12 5.43
N SER A 41 6.42 -8.91 4.15
CA SER A 41 7.02 -7.83 3.37
C SER A 41 5.96 -7.03 2.63
N MET A 42 6.24 -5.76 2.39
CA MET A 42 5.39 -4.91 1.56
C MET A 42 6.12 -4.61 0.26
N ALA A 43 5.61 -5.07 -0.89
CA ALA A 43 6.17 -4.70 -2.18
C ALA A 43 6.17 -3.17 -2.36
N GLY A 44 7.29 -2.64 -2.85
CA GLY A 44 7.38 -1.23 -3.23
C GLY A 44 6.36 -0.82 -4.30
N SER A 45 5.95 -1.76 -5.18
CA SER A 45 4.90 -1.53 -6.17
C SER A 45 3.53 -1.29 -5.54
N GLY A 46 3.17 -2.09 -4.53
CA GLY A 46 1.90 -1.95 -3.80
C GLY A 46 1.82 -0.63 -3.04
N ILE A 47 2.87 -0.30 -2.28
CA ILE A 47 2.95 0.97 -1.54
C ILE A 47 2.89 2.17 -2.51
N LYS A 48 3.69 2.14 -3.58
CA LYS A 48 3.70 3.22 -4.58
C LYS A 48 2.34 3.43 -5.23
N GLY A 49 1.64 2.35 -5.56
CA GLY A 49 0.31 2.39 -6.13
C GLY A 49 -0.72 2.98 -5.16
N ALA A 50 -0.73 2.51 -3.91
CA ALA A 50 -1.64 2.98 -2.88
C ALA A 50 -1.44 4.47 -2.57
N ILE A 51 -0.20 4.92 -2.37
CA ILE A 51 0.12 6.34 -2.11
C ILE A 51 -0.26 7.21 -3.31
N ARG A 52 0.06 6.78 -4.54
CA ARG A 52 -0.32 7.51 -5.76
C ARG A 52 -1.84 7.68 -5.84
N HIS A 53 -2.60 6.62 -5.59
CA HIS A 53 -4.06 6.66 -5.62
C HIS A 53 -4.62 7.58 -4.54
N ALA A 54 -4.12 7.49 -3.31
CA ALA A 54 -4.55 8.35 -2.20
C ALA A 54 -4.31 9.83 -2.51
N LEU A 55 -3.12 10.20 -2.98
CA LEU A 55 -2.79 11.59 -3.33
C LEU A 55 -3.59 12.11 -4.54
N ALA A 56 -3.91 11.24 -5.50
CA ALA A 56 -4.75 11.62 -6.64
C ALA A 56 -6.22 11.80 -6.22
N ALA A 57 -6.71 11.00 -5.26
CA ALA A 57 -8.05 11.14 -4.71
C ALA A 57 -8.19 12.43 -3.88
N ASP A 58 -7.15 12.80 -3.13
CA ASP A 58 -7.14 14.00 -2.28
C ASP A 58 -7.26 15.30 -3.08
N ARG A 59 -6.67 15.37 -4.28
CA ARG A 59 -6.86 16.50 -5.21
C ARG A 59 -8.31 16.74 -5.64
N ARG A 60 -9.19 15.73 -5.55
CA ARG A 60 -10.64 15.91 -5.83
C ARG A 60 -11.40 16.46 -4.62
N VAL A 61 -10.83 16.38 -3.42
CA VAL A 61 -11.44 16.92 -2.21
C VAL A 61 -11.22 18.44 -2.13
N GLU A 62 -10.08 18.95 -2.63
CA GLU A 62 -9.88 20.40 -2.79
C GLU A 62 -10.85 21.05 -3.82
N GLU A 63 -11.34 20.28 -4.79
CA GLU A 63 -12.31 20.72 -5.81
C GLU A 63 -13.78 20.46 -5.42
N TRP A 64 -14.03 19.76 -4.30
CA TRP A 64 -15.40 19.51 -3.84
C TRP A 64 -16.04 20.81 -3.34
N GLN A 65 -16.80 21.48 -4.22
CA GLN A 65 -17.78 22.47 -3.81
C GLN A 65 -18.93 21.75 -3.09
N PRO A 66 -19.31 22.19 -1.87
CA PRO A 66 -20.54 21.70 -1.28
C PRO A 66 -21.69 22.01 -2.24
N CYS A 67 -22.64 21.08 -2.37
CA CYS A 67 -23.93 21.36 -3.01
C CYS A 67 -24.51 22.57 -2.27
N GLY A 68 -24.55 23.72 -2.96
CA GLY A 68 -25.03 24.98 -2.39
C GLY A 68 -26.45 24.84 -1.87
N ASP A 69 -26.76 25.69 -0.89
CA ASP A 69 -28.04 25.87 -0.20
C ASP A 69 -29.30 25.42 -0.98
#